data_AF-A0AAJ1UWJ2-F1
#
_entry.id   AF-A0AAJ1UWJ2-F1
#
_cell.length_a   1.000
_cell.length_b   1.000
_cell.length_c   1.000
_cell.angle_alpha   90.00
_cell.angle_beta   90.00
_cell.angle_gamma   90.00
#
_symmetry.space_group_name_H-M   'P 1'
#
loop_
_entity.id
_entity.type
_entity.pdbx_description
1 polymer ?
#
loop_
_entity_poly.entity_id
_entity_poly.type
_entity_poly.pdbx_seq_one_letter_code
_entity_poly.pdbx_strand_id
1 'polypeptide(L)'
;MKINLFETFAGIGSQYKALKNIEKELGINVNSLGCTEFYIDAILIYQLIHYGKLQPEKELTHNQMASLLSEFTFSSNSKEIVSSNYFARMKQDKLASIFTYLYSFVNNTYFNKVYNNRIREREKRNWHYKVRSTA
;
A
#
# COMPACT_ATOMS: atom_id res chain seq x y z
N MET A 1 7.24 -9.34 -22.96
CA MET A 1 7.99 -8.07 -22.75
C MET A 1 7.83 -7.60 -21.30
N LYS A 2 8.85 -7.03 -20.66
CA LYS A 2 8.73 -6.50 -19.28
C LYS A 2 8.53 -4.98 -19.31
N ILE A 3 7.54 -4.48 -18.58
CA ILE A 3 7.29 -3.06 -18.37
C ILE A 3 7.53 -2.76 -16.89
N ASN A 4 8.46 -1.85 -16.61
CA ASN A 4 8.66 -1.32 -15.26
C ASN A 4 7.88 -0.01 -15.14
N LEU A 5 6.92 0.05 -14.21
CA LEU A 5 6.05 1.20 -14.01
C LEU A 5 6.45 1.93 -12.73
N PHE A 6 6.59 3.25 -12.81
CA PHE A 6 6.62 4.12 -11.64
C PHE A 6 5.51 5.17 -11.81
N GLU A 7 4.62 5.29 -10.83
CA GLU A 7 3.47 6.20 -10.91
C GLU A 7 3.74 7.48 -10.11
N THR A 8 3.83 8.62 -10.78
CA THR A 8 3.75 9.94 -10.12
C THR A 8 2.30 10.39 -10.02
N PHE A 9 1.90 10.95 -8.88
CA PHE A 9 0.50 11.33 -8.59
C PHE A 9 -0.44 10.14 -8.82
N ALA A 10 -0.13 9.02 -8.16
CA ALA A 10 -0.76 7.74 -8.45
C ALA A 10 -2.25 7.70 -8.13
N GLY A 11 -2.74 8.58 -7.24
CA GLY A 11 -4.09 8.48 -6.71
C GLY A 11 -4.33 7.09 -6.16
N ILE A 12 -5.37 6.42 -6.65
CA ILE A 12 -5.71 5.04 -6.26
C ILE A 12 -5.04 3.95 -7.13
N GLY A 13 -4.16 4.34 -8.06
CA GLY A 13 -3.38 3.42 -8.90
C GLY A 13 -4.17 2.87 -10.09
N SER A 14 -4.93 3.73 -10.77
CA SER A 14 -5.68 3.35 -11.98
C SER A 14 -4.74 2.93 -13.12
N GLN A 15 -3.56 3.55 -13.22
CA GLN A 15 -2.57 3.26 -14.26
C GLN A 15 -2.04 1.83 -14.09
N TYR A 16 -1.57 1.48 -12.88
CA TYR A 16 -1.16 0.11 -12.58
C TYR A 16 -2.30 -0.90 -12.75
N LYS A 17 -3.51 -0.57 -12.28
CA LYS A 17 -4.67 -1.45 -12.43
C LYS A 17 -5.00 -1.74 -13.90
N ALA A 18 -5.02 -0.73 -14.74
CA ALA A 18 -5.32 -0.86 -16.16
C ALA A 18 -4.30 -1.75 -16.87
N LEU A 19 -3.01 -1.53 -16.61
CA LEU A 19 -1.93 -2.34 -17.17
C LEU A 19 -2.02 -3.81 -16.72
N LYS A 20 -2.34 -4.07 -15.45
CA LYS A 20 -2.55 -5.46 -14.96
C LYS A 20 -3.76 -6.14 -15.58
N ASN A 21 -4.82 -5.39 -15.93
CA ASN A 21 -6.01 -5.98 -16.55
C ASN A 21 -5.72 -6.50 -17.98
N ILE A 22 -4.87 -5.81 -18.75
CA ILE A 22 -4.52 -6.16 -20.14
C ILE A 22 -3.23 -6.99 -20.25
N GLU A 23 -2.57 -7.27 -19.13
CA GLU A 23 -1.25 -7.91 -19.08
C GLU A 23 -1.19 -9.23 -19.84
N LYS A 24 -2.19 -10.10 -19.63
CA LYS A 24 -2.29 -11.42 -20.25
C LYS A 24 -2.58 -11.32 -21.75
N GLU A 25 -3.47 -10.43 -22.14
CA GLU A 25 -3.87 -10.23 -23.54
C GLU A 25 -2.68 -9.77 -24.40
N LEU A 26 -1.87 -8.87 -23.85
CA LEU A 26 -0.71 -8.30 -24.55
C LEU A 26 0.59 -9.11 -24.39
N GLY A 27 0.59 -10.20 -23.62
CA GLY A 27 1.82 -10.98 -23.36
C GLY A 27 2.93 -10.15 -22.69
N ILE A 28 2.55 -9.16 -21.88
CA ILE A 28 3.47 -8.30 -21.12
C ILE A 28 3.57 -8.78 -19.67
N ASN A 29 4.58 -8.30 -18.96
CA ASN A 29 4.72 -8.45 -17.51
C ASN A 29 4.97 -7.07 -16.92
N VAL A 30 4.02 -6.60 -16.12
CA VAL A 30 4.01 -5.25 -15.53
C VAL A 30 4.51 -5.36 -14.10
N ASN A 31 5.66 -4.74 -13.86
CA ASN A 31 6.33 -4.67 -12.56
C ASN A 31 6.26 -3.24 -12.03
N SER A 32 5.53 -3.01 -10.94
CA SER A 32 5.55 -1.71 -10.25
C SER A 32 6.89 -1.54 -9.53
N LEU A 33 7.58 -0.43 -9.80
CA LEU A 33 8.80 0.00 -9.10
C LEU A 33 8.47 0.86 -7.88
N GLY A 34 7.21 1.25 -7.70
CA GLY A 34 6.75 2.17 -6.67
C GLY A 34 5.89 3.28 -7.24
N CYS A 35 5.47 4.18 -6.36
CA CYS A 35 4.66 5.33 -6.72
C CYS A 35 4.86 6.49 -5.73
N THR A 36 4.41 7.68 -6.11
CA THR A 36 4.34 8.85 -5.24
C THR A 36 2.90 9.32 -5.13
N GLU A 37 2.46 9.52 -3.91
CA GLU A 37 1.18 10.10 -3.55
C GLU A 37 1.34 10.69 -2.15
N PHE A 38 0.61 11.77 -1.86
CA PHE A 38 0.62 12.43 -0.56
C PHE A 38 -0.76 12.49 0.08
N TYR A 39 -1.83 12.26 -0.68
CA TYR A 39 -3.18 12.24 -0.18
C TYR A 39 -3.46 10.94 0.57
N ILE A 40 -3.70 11.05 1.87
CA ILE A 40 -3.86 9.92 2.80
C ILE A 40 -4.88 8.91 2.26
N ASP A 41 -6.09 9.35 1.91
CA ASP A 41 -7.14 8.43 1.51
C ASP A 41 -6.80 7.71 0.19
N ALA A 42 -6.14 8.40 -0.76
CA ALA A 42 -5.67 7.77 -1.99
C ALA A 42 -4.62 6.70 -1.70
N ILE A 43 -3.66 6.96 -0.80
CA ILE A 43 -2.66 5.98 -0.37
C ILE A 43 -3.34 4.77 0.28
N LEU A 44 -4.28 4.99 1.22
CA LEU A 44 -5.00 3.91 1.89
C LEU A 44 -5.73 3.02 0.87
N ILE A 45 -6.42 3.63 -0.10
CA ILE A 45 -7.16 2.91 -1.13
C ILE A 45 -6.21 2.21 -2.11
N TYR A 46 -5.12 2.85 -2.55
CA TYR A 46 -4.09 2.25 -3.40
C TYR A 46 -3.56 0.96 -2.75
N GLN A 47 -3.16 1.05 -1.49
CA GLN A 47 -2.61 -0.09 -0.75
C GLN A 47 -3.65 -1.22 -0.62
N LEU A 48 -4.92 -0.86 -0.37
CA LEU A 48 -6.02 -1.82 -0.28
C LEU A 48 -6.32 -2.53 -1.60
N ILE A 49 -6.37 -1.80 -2.72
CA ILE A 49 -6.67 -2.35 -4.06
C ILE A 49 -5.56 -3.29 -4.50
N HIS A 50 -4.29 -2.88 -4.34
CA HIS A 50 -3.16 -3.58 -4.97
C HIS A 50 -2.53 -4.64 -4.06
N TYR A 51 -2.54 -4.44 -2.74
CA TYR A 51 -1.89 -5.35 -1.79
C TYR A 51 -2.85 -5.95 -0.76
N GLY A 52 -4.08 -5.44 -0.65
CA GLY A 52 -5.12 -5.98 0.21
C GLY A 52 -5.12 -5.42 1.64
N LYS A 53 -6.11 -5.89 2.42
CA LYS A 53 -6.37 -5.40 3.78
C LYS A 53 -5.27 -5.81 4.76
N LEU A 54 -4.69 -4.85 5.46
CA LEU A 54 -3.75 -5.06 6.56
C LEU A 54 -4.46 -5.12 7.92
N GLN A 55 -3.77 -5.67 8.91
CA GLN A 55 -4.18 -5.59 10.31
C GLN A 55 -3.65 -4.28 10.93
N PRO A 56 -4.33 -3.70 11.92
CA PRO A 56 -3.80 -2.57 12.67
C PRO A 56 -2.46 -2.90 13.33
N GLU A 57 -1.59 -1.90 13.46
CA GLU A 57 -0.34 -2.00 14.22
C GLU A 57 -0.62 -2.28 15.70
N LYS A 58 0.18 -3.16 16.31
CA LYS A 58 0.03 -3.63 17.69
C LYS A 58 1.29 -3.50 18.53
N GLU A 59 2.46 -3.39 17.89
CA GLU A 59 3.75 -3.37 18.57
C GLU A 59 4.15 -1.95 18.97
N LEU A 60 3.76 -0.95 18.18
CA LEU A 60 4.12 0.44 18.42
C LEU A 60 3.08 1.16 19.29
N THR A 61 3.57 2.01 20.18
CA THR A 61 2.73 2.92 20.96
C THR A 61 2.14 4.02 20.07
N HIS A 62 1.07 4.66 20.55
CA HIS A 62 0.45 5.83 19.91
C HIS A 62 1.48 6.89 19.49
N ASN A 63 2.32 7.31 20.45
CA ASN A 63 3.31 8.37 20.25
C ASN A 63 4.38 7.96 19.22
N GLN A 64 4.82 6.70 19.23
CA GLN A 64 5.77 6.20 18.22
C GLN A 64 5.17 6.24 16.82
N MET A 65 3.93 5.76 16.65
CA MET A 65 3.24 5.81 15.35
C MET A 65 3.04 7.25 14.87
N ALA A 66 2.59 8.14 15.75
CA ALA A 66 2.38 9.53 15.41
C ALA A 66 3.68 10.24 15.02
N SER A 67 4.76 10.00 15.78
CA SER A 67 6.08 10.58 15.50
C SER A 67 6.59 10.14 14.12
N LEU A 68 6.58 8.83 13.85
CA LEU A 68 7.05 8.28 12.59
C LEU A 68 6.28 8.83 11.38
N LEU A 69 4.95 8.90 11.44
CA LEU A 69 4.17 9.44 10.31
C LEU A 69 4.32 10.95 10.14
N SER A 70 4.65 11.69 11.20
CA SER A 70 4.82 13.14 11.15
C SER A 70 6.14 13.58 10.49
N GLU A 71 7.06 12.64 10.22
CA GLU A 71 8.28 12.88 9.44
C GLU A 71 8.01 13.00 7.93
N PHE A 72 6.80 12.65 7.47
CA PHE A 72 6.44 12.64 6.06
C PHE A 72 5.41 13.73 5.71
N THR A 73 5.40 14.12 4.43
CA THR A 73 4.48 15.13 3.90
C THR A 73 3.18 14.50 3.43
N PHE A 74 2.25 14.25 4.35
CA PHE A 74 0.91 13.77 4.02
C PHE A 74 -0.11 14.91 3.94
N SER A 75 -1.18 14.69 3.18
CA SER A 75 -2.34 15.59 3.05
C SER A 75 -3.63 14.86 3.38
N SER A 76 -4.53 15.53 4.10
CA SER A 76 -5.89 15.04 4.35
C SER A 76 -6.94 15.61 3.39
N ASN A 77 -6.55 16.52 2.49
CA ASN A 77 -7.46 17.20 1.56
C ASN A 77 -6.90 17.29 0.13
N SER A 78 -5.85 16.52 -0.17
CA SER A 78 -5.08 16.47 -1.41
C SER A 78 -4.46 17.80 -1.88
N LYS A 79 -4.41 18.81 -1.01
CA LYS A 79 -3.93 20.15 -1.35
C LYS A 79 -2.85 20.64 -0.40
N GLU A 80 -3.10 20.49 0.91
CA GLU A 80 -2.28 21.05 1.96
C GLU A 80 -1.67 19.94 2.82
N ILE A 81 -0.44 20.17 3.31
CA ILE A 81 0.21 19.26 4.23
C ILE A 81 -0.50 19.33 5.59
N VAL A 82 -0.71 18.17 6.21
CA VAL A 82 -1.31 18.10 7.55
C VAL A 82 -0.41 18.75 8.60
N SER A 83 -1.02 19.39 9.61
CA SER A 83 -0.28 19.94 10.75
C SER A 83 0.57 18.87 11.46
N SER A 84 1.69 19.25 12.10
CA SER A 84 2.56 18.33 12.85
C SER A 84 1.84 17.48 13.91
N ASN A 85 0.80 18.03 14.54
CA ASN A 85 0.01 17.31 15.56
C ASN A 85 -1.15 16.48 14.97
N TYR A 86 -1.26 16.34 13.64
CA TYR A 86 -2.39 15.68 12.98
C TYR A 86 -2.57 14.22 13.43
N PHE A 87 -1.49 13.43 13.39
CA PHE A 87 -1.52 12.03 13.81
C PHE A 87 -1.66 11.90 15.34
N ALA A 88 -1.03 12.81 16.09
CA ALA A 88 -1.10 12.82 17.56
C ALA A 88 -2.54 13.05 18.09
N ARG A 89 -3.40 13.75 17.34
CA ARG A 89 -4.80 13.97 17.71
C ARG A 89 -5.73 12.81 17.37
N MET A 90 -5.26 11.79 16.66
CA MET A 90 -6.09 10.64 16.30
C MET A 90 -6.30 9.70 17.49
N LYS A 91 -7.47 9.06 17.55
CA LYS A 91 -7.70 7.93 18.46
C LYS A 91 -6.77 6.77 18.11
N GLN A 92 -6.30 6.05 19.14
CA GLN A 92 -5.37 4.92 19.00
C GLN A 92 -5.78 3.92 17.92
N ASP A 93 -7.01 3.42 17.96
CA ASP A 93 -7.46 2.40 17.01
C ASP A 93 -7.46 2.89 15.56
N LYS A 94 -7.81 4.17 15.36
CA LYS A 94 -7.78 4.79 14.03
C LYS A 94 -6.34 4.95 13.56
N LEU A 95 -5.46 5.49 14.41
CA LEU A 95 -4.05 5.68 14.08
C LEU A 95 -3.39 4.34 13.75
N ALA A 96 -3.56 3.33 14.60
CA ALA A 96 -3.03 1.98 14.39
C ALA A 96 -3.52 1.36 13.07
N SER A 97 -4.79 1.60 12.70
CA SER A 97 -5.36 1.08 11.47
C SER A 97 -4.75 1.74 10.22
N ILE A 98 -4.60 3.06 10.21
CA ILE A 98 -4.04 3.78 9.05
C ILE A 98 -2.51 3.69 8.97
N PHE A 99 -1.84 3.57 10.13
CA PHE A 99 -0.38 3.54 10.24
C PHE A 99 0.19 2.41 9.39
N THR A 100 -0.37 1.20 9.49
CA THR A 100 0.16 0.06 8.74
C THR A 100 0.16 0.31 7.24
N TYR A 101 -0.82 1.03 6.69
CA TYR A 101 -0.87 1.35 5.26
C TYR A 101 0.06 2.50 4.88
N LEU A 102 0.01 3.61 5.62
CA LEU A 102 0.81 4.81 5.34
C LEU A 102 2.30 4.54 5.53
N TYR A 103 2.68 3.87 6.62
CA TYR A 103 4.09 3.57 6.87
C TYR A 103 4.64 2.52 5.90
N SER A 104 3.82 1.54 5.48
CA SER A 104 4.21 0.63 4.39
C SER A 104 4.38 1.34 3.05
N PHE A 105 3.67 2.46 2.82
CA PHE A 105 3.78 3.19 1.57
C PHE A 105 5.14 3.92 1.46
N VAL A 106 5.65 4.43 2.57
CA VAL A 106 6.88 5.24 2.60
C VAL A 106 8.12 4.46 3.07
N ASN A 107 7.95 3.27 3.65
CA ASN A 107 9.04 2.46 4.19
C ASN A 107 9.02 1.04 3.62
N ASN A 108 9.96 0.76 2.70
CA ASN A 108 10.08 -0.55 2.05
C ASN A 108 10.41 -1.69 3.02
N THR A 109 11.17 -1.44 4.09
CA THR A 109 11.48 -2.47 5.10
C THR A 109 10.20 -2.89 5.82
N TYR A 110 9.38 -1.91 6.23
CA TYR A 110 8.11 -2.17 6.87
C TYR A 110 7.07 -2.78 5.91
N PHE A 111 7.02 -2.30 4.66
CA PHE A 111 6.22 -2.90 3.60
C PHE A 111 6.51 -4.40 3.47
N ASN A 112 7.79 -4.76 3.37
CA ASN A 112 8.21 -6.15 3.25
C ASN A 112 7.85 -6.96 4.50
N LYS A 113 7.97 -6.39 5.71
CA LYS A 113 7.53 -7.04 6.96
C LYS A 113 6.04 -7.42 6.92
N VAL A 114 5.17 -6.51 6.47
CA VAL A 114 3.72 -6.72 6.55
C VAL A 114 3.11 -7.41 5.32
N TYR A 115 3.71 -7.25 4.14
CA TYR A 115 3.20 -7.80 2.88
C TYR A 115 3.94 -9.03 2.35
N ASN A 116 5.25 -9.23 2.55
CA ASN A 116 5.92 -10.42 1.99
C ASN A 116 5.45 -11.73 2.63
N ASN A 117 5.02 -11.68 3.89
CA ASN A 117 4.35 -12.82 4.51
C ASN A 117 3.04 -13.19 3.78
N ARG A 118 2.36 -12.20 3.18
CA ARG A 118 1.07 -12.39 2.48
C ARG A 118 1.19 -12.64 0.99
N ILE A 119 2.17 -12.07 0.29
CA ILE A 119 2.45 -12.37 -1.12
C ILE A 119 2.74 -13.87 -1.25
N ARG A 120 3.56 -14.43 -0.36
CA ARG A 120 3.82 -15.87 -0.29
C ARG A 120 2.55 -16.70 -0.05
N GLU A 121 1.62 -16.24 0.79
CA GLU A 121 0.35 -16.94 1.02
C GLU A 121 -0.62 -16.85 -0.17
N ARG A 122 -0.71 -15.69 -0.83
CA ARG A 122 -1.52 -15.51 -2.04
C ARG A 122 -0.97 -16.34 -3.20
N GLU A 123 0.34 -16.38 -3.40
CA GLU A 123 1.00 -17.20 -4.42
C GLU A 123 0.76 -18.69 -4.15
N LYS A 124 0.94 -19.17 -2.91
CA LYS A 124 0.61 -20.54 -2.51
C LYS A 124 -0.86 -20.90 -2.79
N ARG A 125 -1.79 -19.99 -2.47
CA ARG A 125 -3.21 -20.18 -2.70
C ARG A 125 -3.57 -20.22 -4.19
N ASN A 126 -3.02 -19.29 -4.99
CA ASN A 126 -3.23 -19.27 -6.43
C ASN A 126 -2.62 -20.49 -7.13
N TRP A 127 -1.47 -20.99 -6.64
CA TRP A 127 -0.88 -22.23 -7.10
C TRP A 127 -1.78 -23.44 -6.81
N HIS A 128 -2.33 -23.53 -5.60
CA HIS A 128 -3.30 -24.57 -5.21
C HIS A 128 -4.55 -24.61 -6.10
N TYR A 129 -5.12 -23.44 -6.43
CA TYR A 129 -6.25 -23.36 -7.36
C TYR A 129 -5.87 -23.78 -8.78
N LYS A 130 -4.69 -23.39 -9.25
CA LYS A 130 -4.18 -23.76 -10.59
C LYS A 130 -4.00 -25.27 -10.73
N VAL A 131 -3.43 -25.93 -9.72
CA VAL A 131 -3.23 -27.39 -9.69
C VAL A 131 -4.57 -28.14 -9.67
N ARG A 132 -5.56 -27.65 -8.93
CA ARG A 132 -6.91 -28.25 -8.86
C ARG A 132 -7.76 -28.05 -10.11
N SER A 133 -7.49 -27.03 -10.92
CA SER A 133 -8.18 -26.80 -12.19
C SER A 133 -7.62 -27.61 -13.37
N THR A 134 -6.51 -28.31 -13.15
CA THR A 134 -5.79 -29.12 -14.17
C THR A 134 -5.84 -30.63 -13.88
N ALA A 135 -6.56 -31.05 -12.85
CA ALA A 135 -6.84 -32.44 -12.50
C ALA A 135 -8.33 -32.71 -12.68
#